data_AF-A0A2P6PGU9-F1
#
_entry.id   AF-A0A2P6PGU9-F1
#
_cell.length_a   1.000
_cell.length_b   1.000
_cell.length_c   1.000
_cell.angle_alpha   90.00
_cell.angle_beta   90.00
_cell.angle_gamma   90.00
#
_symmetry.space_group_name_H-M   'P 1'
#
loop_
_entity.id
_entity.type
_entity.pdbx_description
1 polymer ?
#
loop_
_entity_poly.entity_id
_entity_poly.type
_entity_poly.pdbx_seq_one_letter_code
_entity_poly.pdbx_strand_id
1 'polypeptide(L)' 'MQDQWQKGNLIGRGTFSSVYLATNRETGALCAMKEVELLPDDSKSAECIKQL' A
#
# COMPACT_ATOMS: atom_id res chain seq x y z
N MET A 1 9.55 15.08 -7.03
CA MET A 1 9.98 13.69 -7.25
C MET A 1 8.77 12.96 -7.78
N GLN A 2 8.80 12.50 -9.02
CA GLN A 2 7.67 11.77 -9.59
C GLN A 2 7.65 10.37 -8.98
N ASP A 3 6.47 9.92 -8.60
CA ASP A 3 6.26 8.58 -8.05
C ASP A 3 6.61 7.56 -9.16
N GLN A 4 7.73 6.84 -8.98
CA GLN A 4 8.24 5.89 -9.99
C GLN A 4 7.31 4.68 -10.16
N TRP A 5 6.43 4.47 -9.18
CA TRP A 5 5.48 3.38 -9.19
C TRP A 5 4.10 3.91 -9.58
N GLN A 6 3.38 3.12 -10.37
CA GLN A 6 2.00 3.38 -10.72
C GLN A 6 1.14 2.34 -10.02
N LYS A 7 0.34 2.77 -9.05
CA LYS A 7 -0.69 1.94 -8.43
C LYS A 7 -1.69 1.48 -9.50
N GLY A 8 -1.88 0.17 -9.56
CA GLY A 8 -2.81 -0.51 -10.46
C GLY A 8 -3.95 -1.17 -9.68
N ASN A 9 -4.37 -2.35 -10.15
CA ASN A 9 -5.55 -3.05 -9.62
C ASN A 9 -5.33 -3.59 -8.21
N LEU A 10 -6.40 -3.64 -7.42
CA LEU A 10 -6.43 -4.31 -6.11
C LEU A 10 -6.25 -5.82 -6.31
N ILE A 11 -5.23 -6.41 -5.66
CA ILE A 11 -4.92 -7.85 -5.71
C ILE A 11 -5.16 -8.56 -4.37
N GLY A 12 -5.36 -7.83 -3.27
CA GLY A 12 -5.70 -8.42 -1.98
C GLY A 12 -6.27 -7.41 -1.01
N ARG A 13 -7.16 -7.83 -0.11
CA ARG A 13 -7.73 -6.98 0.93
C ARG A 13 -7.66 -7.69 2.28
N GLY A 14 -7.04 -7.04 3.24
CA GLY A 14 -7.07 -7.40 4.65
C GLY A 14 -7.98 -6.46 5.43
N THR A 15 -8.13 -6.70 6.74
CA THR A 15 -8.99 -5.91 7.64
C THR A 15 -8.58 -4.44 7.70
N PHE A 16 -7.28 -4.14 7.58
CA PHE A 16 -6.72 -2.79 7.72
C PHE A 16 -5.78 -2.40 6.57
N SER A 17 -5.73 -3.20 5.52
CA SER A 17 -4.82 -2.94 4.40
C SER A 17 -5.37 -3.42 3.07
N SER A 18 -5.02 -2.71 2.02
CA SER A 18 -5.33 -3.05 0.64
C SER A 18 -4.02 -3.26 -0.12
N VAL A 19 -3.89 -4.38 -0.81
CA VAL A 19 -2.71 -4.73 -1.62
C VAL A 19 -3.05 -4.51 -3.07
N TYR A 20 -2.26 -3.70 -3.76
CA TYR A 20 -2.42 -3.38 -5.17
C TYR A 20 -1.23 -3.90 -5.97
N LEU A 21 -1.48 -4.29 -7.22
CA LEU A 21 -0.39 -4.44 -8.19
C LEU A 21 0.11 -3.04 -8.55
N ALA A 22 1.42 -2.80 -8.48
CA ALA A 22 2.02 -1.57 -8.96
C ALA A 22 3.07 -1.86 -10.03
N THR A 23 3.18 -0.94 -10.98
CA THR A 23 4.11 -1.05 -12.11
C THR A 23 5.13 0.09 -12.06
N ASN A 24 6.40 -0.22 -12.19
CA ASN A 24 7.44 0.79 -12.30
C ASN A 24 7.36 1.47 -13.68
N ARG A 25 7.24 2.80 -13.71
CA ARG A 25 7.07 3.57 -14.96
C ARG A 25 8.32 3.59 -15.84
N GLU A 26 9.49 3.36 -15.27
CA GLU A 26 10.76 3.34 -16.00
C GLU A 26 11.13 1.94 -16.48
N THR A 27 10.96 0.92 -15.62
CA THR A 27 11.45 -0.43 -15.90
C THR A 27 10.35 -1.42 -16.31
N GLY A 28 9.07 -1.07 -16.10
CA GLY A 28 7.95 -1.99 -16.28
C GLY A 28 7.86 -3.10 -15.24
N ALA A 29 8.74 -3.09 -14.22
CA ALA A 29 8.73 -4.09 -13.16
C ALA A 29 7.42 -4.05 -12.37
N LEU A 30 6.97 -5.21 -11.89
CA LEU A 30 5.75 -5.36 -11.10
C LEU A 30 6.08 -5.56 -9.62
N CYS A 31 5.30 -4.96 -8.73
CA CYS A 31 5.39 -5.20 -7.29
C CYS A 31 4.00 -5.21 -6.63
N ALA A 32 3.92 -5.75 -5.42
CA ALA A 32 2.72 -5.69 -4.57
C ALA A 32 2.85 -4.49 -3.61
N MET A 33 2.01 -3.48 -3.80
CA MET A 33 1.98 -2.27 -2.97
C MET A 33 0.92 -2.42 -1.88
N LYS A 34 1.35 -2.46 -0.62
CA LYS A 34 0.45 -2.51 0.54
C LYS A 34 0.12 -1.09 1.00
N GLU A 35 -1.13 -0.70 0.86
CA GLU A 35 -1.68 0.53 1.40
C GLU A 35 -2.37 0.22 2.74
N VAL A 36 -2.04 0.98 3.78
CA VAL A 36 -2.63 0.85 5.12
C VAL A 36 -3.48 2.09 5.36
N GLU A 37 -4.76 1.89 5.65
CA GLU A 37 -5.65 3.00 5.98
C GLU A 37 -5.35 3.45 7.41
N LEU A 38 -4.57 4.53 7.53
CA LEU A 38 -4.26 5.16 8.81
C LEU A 38 -5.48 5.99 9.25
N LEU A 39 -6.46 5.36 9.88
CA LEU A 39 -7.55 6.06 10.54
C LEU A 39 -6.97 6.92 11.68
N PRO A 40 -7.07 8.26 11.60
CA PRO A 40 -6.38 9.16 12.53
C PRO A 40 -6.97 9.16 13.95
N ASP A 41 -8.13 8.53 14.19
CA ASP A 41 -8.90 8.67 15.44
C ASP A 41 -9.09 7.35 16.24
N ASP A 42 -8.60 6.21 15.75
CA ASP A 42 -8.76 4.93 16.47
C ASP A 42 -7.39 4.47 17.00
N SER A 43 -7.30 4.25 18.32
CA SER A 43 -6.07 3.79 19.02
C SER A 43 -5.46 2.49 18.46
N LYS A 44 -6.11 1.84 17.48
CA LYS A 44 -5.60 0.67 16.73
C LYS A 44 -4.63 1.00 15.60
N SER A 45 -4.65 2.21 15.02
CA SER A 45 -3.75 2.55 13.89
C SER A 45 -2.27 2.62 14.32
N ALA A 46 -2.01 2.91 15.59
CA ALA A 46 -0.68 2.91 16.19
C ALA A 46 -0.02 1.50 16.25
N GLU A 47 -0.80 0.43 16.38
CA GLU A 47 -0.28 -0.95 16.42
C GLU A 47 0.18 -1.43 15.03
N CYS A 48 -0.46 -0.96 13.94
CA CYS A 48 -0.09 -1.32 12.57
C CYS A 48 1.27 -0.72 12.14
N ILE A 49 1.60 0.47 12.64
CA ILE A 49 2.90 1.13 12.38
C ILE A 49 4.04 0.43 13.11
N LYS A 50 3.74 -0.29 14.21
CA LYS A 50 4.74 -0.96 15.05
C LYS A 50 5.20 -2.31 14.49
N GLN A 51 4.54 -2.84 13.45
CA GLN A 51 4.85 -4.12 12.81
C GLN A 51 5.45 -3.99 11.40
N LEU A 52 5.83 -2.78 10.99
CA LEU A 52 6.62 -2.48 9.80
C LEU A 52 8.08 -2.25 10.19
#